data_AF-A0A1V6HVG6-F1
#
_entry.id   AF-A0A1V6HVG6-F1
#
_cell.length_a   1.000
_cell.length_b   1.000
_cell.length_c   1.000
_cell.angle_alpha   90.00
_cell.angle_beta   90.00
_cell.angle_gamma   90.00
#
_symmetry.space_group_name_H-M   'P 1'
#
loop_
_entity.id
_entity.type
_entity.pdbx_description
1 polymer ?
#
loop_
_entity_poly.entity_id
_entity_poly.type
_entity_poly.pdbx_seq_one_letter_code
_entity_poly.pdbx_strand_id
1 'polypeptide(L)'
;MRLSFVVTSVVATMFLFACGGKITEFKPTEQEKAHAAALTTDTLELKELKVNLQGEGALGALNSIQESALYLTSQQQQRNVSPNNVLGLLSGGMELRSFGDCASVSDSRVTYNNCGDENSSINGYFEVDGDVVKMDITIRSKGYDDIDLVYRYEGAVIVSDTLLDGALNISLSGATFSYTLDVRYSQIVIASDCAVGGSLRLEVNTKVSGTSISTGATSATVIVDFGPNCGAMTMKGGK
;
A
#
# COMPACT_ATOMS: atom_id res chain seq x y z
N MET A 1 -35.59 7.29 64.19
CA MET A 1 -35.54 7.78 62.79
C MET A 1 -34.09 7.76 62.34
N ARG A 2 -33.69 6.77 61.53
CA ARG A 2 -32.34 6.69 60.95
C ARG A 2 -32.46 6.92 59.45
N LEU A 3 -31.74 7.93 58.96
CA LEU A 3 -31.63 8.29 57.55
C LEU A 3 -30.96 7.15 56.77
N SER A 4 -31.51 6.81 55.61
CA SER A 4 -30.83 6.02 54.58
C SER A 4 -30.42 6.96 53.44
N PHE A 5 -29.12 7.15 53.26
CA PHE A 5 -28.55 7.73 52.04
C PHE A 5 -28.18 6.58 51.10
N VAL A 6 -28.77 6.57 49.91
CA VAL A 6 -28.38 5.69 48.82
C VAL A 6 -27.15 6.29 48.15
N VAL A 7 -26.02 5.59 48.24
CA VAL A 7 -24.80 5.92 47.50
C VAL A 7 -24.94 5.33 46.10
N THR A 8 -25.22 6.17 45.11
CA THR A 8 -25.07 5.82 43.69
C THR A 8 -23.59 5.76 43.37
N SER A 9 -23.02 4.55 43.41
CA SER A 9 -21.68 4.29 42.88
C SER A 9 -21.65 4.53 41.38
N VAL A 10 -20.96 5.59 40.97
CA VAL A 10 -20.50 5.79 39.60
C VAL A 10 -19.49 4.69 39.32
N VAL A 11 -19.87 3.70 38.50
CA VAL A 11 -18.93 2.73 37.94
C VAL A 11 -18.10 3.49 36.90
N ALA A 12 -16.93 3.97 37.31
CA ALA A 12 -15.90 4.43 36.40
C ALA A 12 -15.38 3.20 35.65
N THR A 13 -15.91 2.98 34.44
CA THR A 13 -15.37 1.99 33.51
C THR A 13 -13.98 2.45 33.09
N MET A 14 -12.96 1.98 33.81
CA MET A 14 -11.57 2.02 33.36
C MET A 14 -11.48 1.19 32.07
N PHE A 15 -11.57 1.87 30.93
CA PHE A 15 -11.09 1.31 29.68
C PHE A 15 -9.56 1.17 29.81
N LEU A 16 -9.11 -0.08 29.85
CA LEU A 16 -7.74 -0.45 29.56
C LEU A 16 -7.42 0.03 28.14
N PHE A 17 -6.78 1.19 28.02
CA PHE A 17 -6.22 1.67 26.77
C PHE A 17 -5.06 0.76 26.37
N ALA A 18 -5.35 -0.26 25.57
CA ALA A 18 -4.36 -0.84 24.69
C ALA A 18 -3.84 0.28 23.77
N CYS A 19 -2.53 0.40 23.63
CA CYS A 19 -1.82 1.41 22.85
C CYS A 19 -2.08 1.30 21.33
N GLY A 20 -3.32 1.51 20.88
CA GLY A 20 -3.67 1.74 19.47
C GLY A 20 -3.75 3.23 19.20
N GLY A 21 -3.00 3.73 18.22
CA GLY A 21 -3.11 5.14 17.84
C GLY A 21 -4.51 5.46 17.36
N LYS A 22 -5.03 6.63 17.72
CA LYS A 22 -6.34 7.07 17.22
C LYS A 22 -6.20 7.47 15.74
N ILE A 23 -7.03 6.92 14.88
CA ILE A 23 -7.20 7.41 13.50
C ILE A 23 -7.98 8.72 13.56
N THR A 24 -7.41 9.80 13.04
CA THR A 24 -8.00 11.14 13.05
C THR A 24 -7.96 11.79 11.69
N GLU A 25 -9.00 12.56 11.36
CA GLU A 25 -9.04 13.37 10.15
C GLU A 25 -7.98 14.47 10.17
N PHE A 26 -7.38 14.73 9.01
CA PHE A 26 -6.45 15.84 8.81
C PHE A 26 -6.70 16.49 7.45
N LYS A 27 -6.23 17.73 7.30
CA LYS A 27 -6.26 18.42 6.01
C LYS A 27 -5.12 17.91 5.12
N PRO A 28 -5.41 17.22 4.00
CA PRO A 28 -4.35 16.76 3.11
C PRO A 28 -3.71 17.92 2.36
N THR A 29 -2.41 17.79 2.11
CA THR A 29 -1.64 18.63 1.20
C THR A 29 -2.00 18.30 -0.25
N GLU A 30 -1.68 19.20 -1.19
CA GLU A 30 -1.91 18.93 -2.61
C GLU A 30 -1.07 17.76 -3.13
N GLN A 31 0.12 17.52 -2.56
CA GLN A 31 0.93 16.34 -2.90
C GLN A 31 0.28 15.04 -2.40
N GLU A 32 -0.23 15.01 -1.16
CA GLU A 32 -0.97 13.84 -0.65
C GLU A 32 -2.20 13.55 -1.55
N LYS A 33 -2.94 14.58 -1.97
CA LYS A 33 -4.05 14.39 -2.92
C LYS A 33 -3.60 13.84 -4.27
N ALA A 34 -2.49 14.36 -4.81
CA ALA A 34 -1.95 13.90 -6.08
C ALA A 34 -1.52 12.44 -6.02
N HIS A 35 -0.84 12.00 -4.96
CA HIS A 35 -0.47 10.58 -4.79
C HIS A 35 -1.67 9.68 -4.55
N ALA A 36 -2.71 10.14 -3.83
CA ALA A 36 -3.94 9.37 -3.68
C ALA A 36 -4.67 9.18 -5.01
N ALA A 37 -4.70 10.21 -5.86
CA ALA A 37 -5.26 10.13 -7.21
C ALA A 37 -4.39 9.24 -8.11
N ALA A 38 -3.07 9.44 -8.12
CA ALA A 38 -2.13 8.63 -8.90
C ALA A 38 -2.27 7.14 -8.57
N LEU A 39 -2.35 6.78 -7.29
CA LEU A 39 -2.54 5.39 -6.87
C LEU A 39 -3.80 4.77 -7.49
N THR A 40 -4.91 5.52 -7.59
CA THR A 40 -6.11 5.02 -8.29
C THR A 40 -5.88 4.88 -9.80
N THR A 41 -5.24 5.87 -10.44
CA THR A 41 -4.92 5.86 -11.88
C THR A 41 -3.96 4.72 -12.23
N ASP A 42 -2.86 4.58 -11.50
CA ASP A 42 -1.85 3.52 -11.68
C ASP A 42 -2.49 2.13 -11.54
N THR A 43 -3.47 1.97 -10.65
CA THR A 43 -4.20 0.71 -10.53
C THR A 43 -5.13 0.45 -11.73
N LEU A 44 -5.69 1.49 -12.34
CA LEU A 44 -6.47 1.36 -13.57
C LEU A 44 -5.59 0.95 -14.76
N GLU A 45 -4.30 1.26 -14.77
CA GLU A 45 -3.37 0.80 -15.81
C GLU A 45 -3.24 -0.72 -15.87
N LEU A 46 -3.57 -1.44 -14.79
CA LEU A 46 -3.63 -2.91 -14.80
C LEU A 46 -4.68 -3.44 -15.81
N LYS A 47 -5.62 -2.62 -16.29
CA LYS A 47 -6.53 -2.98 -17.39
C LYS A 47 -5.77 -3.32 -18.66
N GLU A 48 -4.57 -2.80 -18.87
CA GLU A 48 -3.76 -3.16 -20.03
C GLU A 48 -3.50 -4.67 -20.10
N LEU A 49 -3.44 -5.38 -18.97
CA LEU A 49 -3.36 -6.85 -18.96
C LEU A 49 -4.55 -7.53 -19.64
N LYS A 50 -5.71 -6.87 -19.72
CA LYS A 50 -6.90 -7.40 -20.41
C LYS A 50 -6.78 -7.33 -21.93
N VAL A 51 -5.93 -6.44 -22.44
CA VAL A 51 -5.77 -6.15 -23.88
C VAL A 51 -4.43 -6.66 -24.40
N ASN A 52 -3.36 -6.49 -23.63
CA ASN A 52 -2.00 -6.90 -23.94
C ASN A 52 -1.34 -7.59 -22.72
N LEU A 53 -1.28 -8.92 -22.76
CA LEU A 53 -0.71 -9.77 -21.71
C LEU A 53 0.83 -9.80 -21.69
N GLN A 54 1.51 -8.70 -22.02
CA GLN A 54 2.98 -8.64 -21.99
C GLN A 54 3.55 -8.34 -20.59
N GLY A 55 2.71 -7.93 -19.64
CA GLY A 55 3.02 -7.86 -18.22
C GLY A 55 4.03 -6.78 -17.78
N GLU A 56 4.89 -6.26 -18.66
CA GLU A 56 5.84 -5.19 -18.33
C GLU A 56 5.14 -3.91 -17.83
N GLY A 57 4.07 -3.49 -18.51
CA GLY A 57 3.26 -2.35 -18.07
C GLY A 57 2.64 -2.59 -16.69
N ALA A 58 2.21 -3.81 -16.39
CA ALA A 58 1.66 -4.16 -15.09
C ALA A 58 2.71 -4.14 -13.97
N LEU A 59 3.94 -4.58 -14.25
CA LEU A 59 5.05 -4.44 -13.30
C LEU A 59 5.36 -2.97 -13.02
N GLY A 60 5.35 -2.12 -14.06
CA GLY A 60 5.47 -0.67 -13.93
C GLY A 60 4.38 -0.07 -13.04
N ALA A 61 3.12 -0.42 -13.29
CA ALA A 61 1.98 0.00 -12.46
C ALA A 61 2.15 -0.42 -10.99
N LEU A 62 2.61 -1.64 -10.70
CA LEU A 62 2.87 -2.08 -9.32
C LEU A 62 3.92 -1.22 -8.62
N ASN A 63 4.97 -0.81 -9.32
CA ASN A 63 5.97 0.09 -8.76
C ASN A 63 5.38 1.47 -8.46
N SER A 64 4.58 2.05 -9.37
CA SER A 64 3.92 3.35 -9.17
C SER A 64 2.92 3.31 -8.00
N ILE A 65 2.13 2.23 -7.90
CA ILE A 65 1.22 1.98 -6.77
C ILE A 65 2.01 1.93 -5.46
N GLN A 66 3.10 1.16 -5.42
CA GLN A 66 3.96 1.07 -4.24
C GLN A 66 4.53 2.43 -3.85
N GLU A 67 5.05 3.20 -4.81
CA GLU A 67 5.65 4.52 -4.57
C GLU A 67 4.64 5.50 -3.97
N SER A 68 3.46 5.63 -4.57
CA SER A 68 2.42 6.52 -4.07
C SER A 68 1.90 6.09 -2.69
N ALA A 69 1.76 4.79 -2.45
CA ALA A 69 1.32 4.26 -1.17
C ALA A 69 2.37 4.48 -0.07
N LEU A 70 3.65 4.26 -0.37
CA LEU A 70 4.76 4.55 0.53
C LEU A 70 4.88 6.05 0.82
N TYR A 71 4.68 6.91 -0.18
CA TYR A 71 4.64 8.35 0.04
C TYR A 71 3.59 8.71 1.09
N LEU A 72 2.32 8.33 0.87
CA LEU A 72 1.22 8.65 1.78
C LEU A 72 1.45 8.12 3.19
N THR A 73 1.86 6.86 3.31
CA THR A 73 2.09 6.23 4.60
C THR A 73 3.33 6.79 5.30
N SER A 74 4.37 7.20 4.58
CA SER A 74 5.55 7.86 5.16
C SER A 74 5.22 9.24 5.75
N GLN A 75 4.37 10.03 5.08
CA GLN A 75 3.87 11.30 5.63
C GLN A 75 3.12 11.06 6.93
N GLN A 76 2.30 10.00 6.98
CA GLN A 76 1.60 9.64 8.21
C GLN A 76 2.54 9.11 9.28
N GLN A 77 3.60 8.36 8.95
CA GLN A 77 4.63 7.96 9.91
C GLN A 77 5.32 9.19 10.52
N GLN A 78 5.62 10.21 9.71
CA GLN A 78 6.18 11.48 10.19
C GLN A 78 5.22 12.20 11.14
N ARG A 79 3.90 12.17 10.88
CA ARG A 79 2.88 12.69 11.80
C ARG A 79 2.75 11.84 13.09
N ASN A 80 2.99 10.54 13.00
CA ASN A 80 2.89 9.57 14.10
C ASN A 80 4.08 9.63 15.07
N VAL A 81 5.23 10.14 14.63
CA VAL A 81 6.39 10.44 15.47
C VAL A 81 6.35 11.91 15.89
N SER A 82 6.69 12.21 17.14
CA SER A 82 6.85 13.59 17.60
C SER A 82 7.95 14.29 16.75
N PRO A 83 7.87 15.61 16.47
CA PRO A 83 8.78 16.33 15.56
C PRO A 83 10.30 16.23 15.83
N ASN A 84 10.71 15.57 16.92
CA ASN A 84 12.10 15.36 17.31
C ASN A 84 12.66 13.96 16.97
N ASN A 85 11.88 13.06 16.35
CA ASN A 85 12.37 11.73 15.97
C ASN A 85 12.48 11.59 14.45
N VAL A 86 13.73 11.64 13.96
CA VAL A 86 14.08 11.49 12.54
C VAL A 86 14.04 10.00 12.19
N LEU A 87 12.84 9.47 12.03
CA LEU A 87 12.61 8.22 11.32
C LEU A 87 12.25 8.59 9.88
N GLY A 88 13.27 9.06 9.14
CA GLY A 88 13.21 9.24 7.70
C GLY A 88 13.12 7.87 7.06
N LEU A 89 11.90 7.44 6.77
CA LEU A 89 11.60 6.06 6.40
C LEU A 89 11.67 5.87 4.89
N LEU A 90 12.61 5.01 4.47
CA LEU A 90 12.55 4.12 3.31
C LEU A 90 11.85 4.70 2.06
N SER A 91 12.39 5.78 1.50
CA SER A 91 12.05 6.23 0.13
C SER A 91 12.87 5.41 -0.88
N GLY A 92 12.67 4.10 -0.90
CA GLY A 92 13.29 3.19 -1.87
C GLY A 92 12.23 2.66 -2.82
N GLY A 93 12.02 3.35 -3.93
CA GLY A 93 11.31 2.79 -5.08
C GLY A 93 12.06 1.56 -5.61
N MET A 94 11.35 0.61 -6.21
CA MET A 94 11.99 -0.50 -6.90
C MET A 94 12.52 0.01 -8.23
N GLU A 95 13.82 -0.13 -8.47
CA GLU A 95 14.35 0.06 -9.82
C GLU A 95 14.04 -1.21 -10.62
N LEU A 96 12.92 -1.20 -11.35
CA LEU A 96 12.57 -2.27 -12.27
C LEU A 96 13.61 -2.33 -13.39
N ARG A 97 14.50 -3.31 -13.33
CA ARG A 97 15.31 -3.68 -14.49
C ARG A 97 14.38 -4.32 -15.52
N SER A 98 14.54 -3.97 -16.81
CA SER A 98 13.80 -4.65 -17.87
C SER A 98 14.12 -6.15 -17.81
N PHE A 99 13.08 -6.97 -17.61
CA PHE A 99 13.20 -8.42 -17.47
C PHE A 99 13.16 -9.16 -18.83
N GLY A 100 13.02 -8.43 -19.94
CA GLY A 100 13.00 -8.96 -21.31
C GLY A 100 11.81 -9.88 -21.62
N ASP A 101 11.83 -10.51 -22.81
CA ASP A 101 10.81 -11.45 -23.32
C ASP A 101 10.85 -12.84 -22.63
N CYS A 102 10.92 -12.88 -21.30
CA CYS A 102 11.00 -14.12 -20.53
C CYS A 102 9.63 -14.61 -20.02
N ALA A 103 8.62 -13.73 -20.07
CA ALA A 103 7.28 -14.03 -19.61
C ALA A 103 6.62 -15.04 -20.55
N SER A 104 5.93 -16.02 -19.97
CA SER A 104 5.10 -16.97 -20.72
C SER A 104 3.64 -16.57 -20.59
N VAL A 105 2.95 -16.47 -21.72
CA VAL A 105 1.52 -16.12 -21.76
C VAL A 105 0.73 -17.37 -22.13
N SER A 106 -0.25 -17.73 -21.30
CA SER A 106 -1.20 -18.80 -21.56
C SER A 106 -2.60 -18.33 -21.19
N ASP A 107 -3.52 -18.35 -22.15
CA ASP A 107 -4.90 -17.91 -22.00
C ASP A 107 -4.98 -16.49 -21.39
N SER A 108 -5.40 -16.39 -20.13
CA SER A 108 -5.53 -15.14 -19.39
C SER A 108 -4.45 -14.92 -18.33
N ARG A 109 -3.34 -15.67 -18.40
CA ARG A 109 -2.28 -15.69 -17.40
C ARG A 109 -0.91 -15.39 -18.00
N VAL A 110 -0.21 -14.44 -17.37
CA VAL A 110 1.21 -14.16 -17.61
C VAL A 110 1.99 -14.79 -16.47
N THR A 111 2.94 -15.67 -16.78
CA THR A 111 3.76 -16.36 -15.79
C THR A 111 5.24 -16.06 -16.00
N TYR A 112 5.90 -15.66 -14.93
CA TYR A 112 7.34 -15.44 -14.84
C TYR A 112 7.97 -16.62 -14.10
N ASN A 113 8.97 -17.25 -14.70
CA ASN A 113 9.71 -18.34 -14.08
C ASN A 113 11.20 -18.05 -14.15
N ASN A 114 11.74 -17.58 -13.03
CA ASN A 114 13.13 -17.14 -12.88
C ASN A 114 13.62 -16.25 -14.02
N CYS A 115 12.77 -15.29 -14.38
CA CYS A 115 13.00 -14.28 -15.39
C CYS A 115 14.05 -13.27 -14.93
N GLY A 116 15.16 -13.09 -15.65
CA GLY A 116 16.23 -12.15 -15.29
C GLY A 116 17.60 -12.83 -15.22
N ASP A 117 18.46 -12.36 -14.31
CA ASP A 117 19.83 -12.81 -14.13
C ASP A 117 20.16 -13.16 -12.67
N GLU A 118 21.45 -13.36 -12.36
CA GLU A 118 21.94 -13.68 -11.01
C GLU A 118 21.79 -12.54 -9.98
N ASN A 119 21.52 -11.32 -10.47
CA ASN A 119 21.41 -10.12 -9.66
C ASN A 119 19.97 -9.65 -9.54
N SER A 120 19.09 -9.95 -10.50
CA SER A 120 17.67 -9.72 -10.34
C SER A 120 16.85 -10.78 -11.04
N SER A 121 15.87 -11.33 -10.33
CA SER A 121 14.95 -12.30 -10.91
C SER A 121 13.51 -12.04 -10.50
N ILE A 122 12.58 -12.33 -11.41
CA ILE A 122 11.14 -12.30 -11.17
C ILE A 122 10.55 -13.70 -11.32
N ASN A 123 9.67 -14.03 -10.37
CA ASN A 123 8.90 -15.27 -10.32
C ASN A 123 7.45 -14.93 -9.99
N GLY A 124 6.51 -15.71 -10.52
CA GLY A 124 5.10 -15.57 -10.17
C GLY A 124 4.22 -15.32 -11.38
N TYR A 125 3.07 -14.69 -11.18
CA TYR A 125 2.10 -14.49 -12.25
C TYR A 125 1.18 -13.28 -12.07
N PHE A 126 0.64 -12.84 -13.21
CA PHE A 126 -0.62 -12.12 -13.31
C PHE A 126 -1.66 -13.04 -13.93
N GLU A 127 -2.89 -13.02 -13.43
CA GLU A 127 -4.02 -13.78 -13.98
C GLU A 127 -5.22 -12.85 -14.09
N VAL A 128 -5.84 -12.84 -15.27
CA VAL A 128 -7.02 -12.02 -15.58
C VAL A 128 -8.25 -12.93 -15.65
N ASP A 129 -9.31 -12.56 -14.96
CA ASP A 129 -10.61 -13.22 -14.99
C ASP A 129 -11.72 -12.17 -15.08
N GLY A 130 -12.14 -11.85 -16.30
CA GLY A 130 -13.03 -10.72 -16.57
C GLY A 130 -12.40 -9.37 -16.18
N ASP A 131 -12.96 -8.72 -15.16
CA ASP A 131 -12.42 -7.48 -14.58
C ASP A 131 -11.48 -7.72 -13.39
N VAL A 132 -11.30 -8.97 -12.96
CA VAL A 132 -10.43 -9.30 -11.83
C VAL A 132 -9.01 -9.51 -12.34
N VAL A 133 -8.07 -8.74 -11.81
CA VAL A 133 -6.63 -8.97 -11.96
C VAL A 133 -6.11 -9.55 -10.65
N LYS A 134 -5.66 -10.80 -10.69
CA LYS A 134 -4.97 -11.48 -9.60
C LYS A 134 -3.47 -11.45 -9.84
N MET A 135 -2.70 -11.37 -8.76
CA MET A 135 -1.25 -11.40 -8.83
C MET A 135 -0.64 -12.09 -7.62
N ASP A 136 0.45 -12.80 -7.88
CA ASP A 136 1.40 -13.28 -6.90
C ASP A 136 2.77 -13.22 -7.57
N ILE A 137 3.50 -12.14 -7.33
CA ILE A 137 4.76 -11.79 -7.98
C ILE A 137 5.81 -11.62 -6.90
N THR A 138 6.94 -12.29 -7.06
CA THR A 138 8.14 -12.12 -6.24
C THR A 138 9.29 -11.62 -7.13
N ILE A 139 9.87 -10.48 -6.77
CA ILE A 139 11.04 -9.91 -7.43
C ILE A 139 12.18 -9.93 -6.43
N ARG A 140 13.24 -10.65 -6.76
CA ARG A 140 14.53 -10.58 -6.07
C ARG A 140 15.41 -9.58 -6.81
N SER A 141 16.09 -8.73 -6.07
CA SER A 141 17.07 -7.80 -6.60
C SER A 141 18.24 -7.69 -5.62
N LYS A 142 19.47 -7.79 -6.11
CA LYS A 142 20.67 -7.40 -5.39
C LYS A 142 20.82 -5.90 -5.54
N GLY A 143 20.62 -5.17 -4.44
CA GLY A 143 20.82 -3.73 -4.38
C GLY A 143 22.30 -3.34 -4.45
N TYR A 144 22.56 -2.05 -4.34
CA TYR A 144 23.90 -1.53 -4.08
C TYR A 144 24.44 -2.15 -2.77
N ASP A 145 25.70 -2.57 -2.75
CA ASP A 145 26.38 -3.29 -1.65
C ASP A 145 26.00 -4.77 -1.42
N ASP A 146 25.60 -5.50 -2.46
CA ASP A 146 25.24 -6.93 -2.40
C ASP A 146 24.09 -7.25 -1.43
N ILE A 147 23.26 -6.25 -1.10
CA ILE A 147 22.07 -6.45 -0.26
C ILE A 147 20.99 -7.16 -1.08
N ASP A 148 20.68 -8.38 -0.69
CA ASP A 148 19.51 -9.09 -1.23
C ASP A 148 18.21 -8.41 -0.76
N LEU A 149 17.46 -7.89 -1.72
CA LEU A 149 16.11 -7.35 -1.56
C LEU A 149 15.10 -8.30 -2.20
N VAL A 150 14.02 -8.58 -1.49
CA VAL A 150 12.90 -9.39 -1.97
C VAL A 150 11.63 -8.57 -1.87
N TYR A 151 11.06 -8.21 -3.02
CA TYR A 151 9.75 -7.60 -3.15
C TYR A 151 8.72 -8.69 -3.44
N ARG A 152 7.57 -8.66 -2.76
CA ARG A 152 6.44 -9.54 -3.05
C ARG A 152 5.16 -8.72 -3.17
N TYR A 153 4.45 -8.95 -4.27
CA TYR A 153 3.14 -8.37 -4.57
C TYR A 153 2.13 -9.50 -4.62
N GLU A 154 1.09 -9.43 -3.81
CA GLU A 154 0.09 -10.47 -3.72
C GLU A 154 -1.29 -9.85 -3.55
N GLY A 155 -2.27 -10.30 -4.33
CA GLY A 155 -3.63 -9.83 -4.16
C GLY A 155 -4.50 -10.01 -5.38
N ALA A 156 -5.69 -9.43 -5.27
CA ALA A 156 -6.67 -9.42 -6.34
C ALA A 156 -7.42 -8.09 -6.31
N VAL A 157 -7.55 -7.49 -7.49
CA VAL A 157 -8.22 -6.20 -7.66
C VAL A 157 -9.20 -6.31 -8.82
N ILE A 158 -10.42 -5.86 -8.60
CA ILE A 158 -11.42 -5.63 -9.63
C ILE A 158 -11.08 -4.29 -10.26
N VAL A 159 -10.75 -4.29 -11.55
CA VAL A 159 -10.36 -3.10 -12.30
C VAL A 159 -11.27 -2.97 -13.53
N SER A 160 -12.33 -2.19 -13.38
CA SER A 160 -13.32 -1.90 -14.44
C SER A 160 -13.33 -0.41 -14.79
N ASP A 161 -14.13 -0.02 -15.79
CA ASP A 161 -14.27 1.38 -16.21
C ASP A 161 -14.94 2.28 -15.18
N THR A 162 -15.68 1.69 -14.25
CA THR A 162 -16.50 2.44 -13.29
C THR A 162 -16.22 2.09 -11.83
N LEU A 163 -15.42 1.06 -11.58
CA LEU A 163 -15.21 0.52 -10.24
C LEU A 163 -13.79 -0.02 -10.09
N LEU A 164 -13.18 0.35 -8.96
CA LEU A 164 -11.97 -0.24 -8.41
C LEU A 164 -12.27 -0.80 -7.01
N ASP A 165 -12.01 -2.08 -6.79
CA ASP A 165 -12.28 -2.76 -5.52
C ASP A 165 -11.30 -3.92 -5.28
N GLY A 166 -11.04 -4.28 -4.03
CA GLY A 166 -10.13 -5.38 -3.69
C GLY A 166 -8.89 -4.93 -2.91
N ALA A 167 -7.85 -5.76 -2.93
CA ALA A 167 -6.68 -5.53 -2.08
C ALA A 167 -5.37 -6.04 -2.69
N LEU A 168 -4.30 -5.32 -2.36
CA LEU A 168 -2.91 -5.65 -2.69
C LEU A 168 -2.08 -5.63 -1.40
N ASN A 169 -1.31 -6.69 -1.21
CA ASN A 169 -0.26 -6.76 -0.21
C ASN A 169 1.09 -6.62 -0.92
N ILE A 170 1.87 -5.65 -0.47
CA ILE A 170 3.20 -5.35 -0.99
C ILE A 170 4.17 -5.51 0.17
N SER A 171 5.18 -6.36 0.05
CA SER A 171 6.19 -6.49 1.07
C SER A 171 7.58 -6.39 0.49
N LEU A 172 8.48 -5.81 1.29
CA LEU A 172 9.91 -5.76 1.02
C LEU A 172 10.64 -6.37 2.21
N SER A 173 11.56 -7.27 1.92
CA SER A 173 12.48 -7.82 2.91
C SER A 173 13.92 -7.66 2.43
N GLY A 174 14.75 -7.05 3.28
CA GLY A 174 16.19 -7.05 3.20
C GLY A 174 16.82 -7.46 4.53
N ALA A 175 18.14 -7.55 4.57
CA ALA A 175 18.87 -8.06 5.75
C ALA A 175 18.61 -7.27 7.05
N THR A 176 18.47 -5.95 6.95
CA THR A 176 18.36 -5.04 8.11
C THR A 176 17.05 -4.27 8.15
N PHE A 177 16.18 -4.43 7.15
CA PHE A 177 14.91 -3.73 7.09
C PHE A 177 13.86 -4.55 6.36
N SER A 178 12.60 -4.30 6.72
CA SER A 178 11.46 -4.88 6.02
C SER A 178 10.25 -3.97 6.17
N TYR A 179 9.33 -4.05 5.22
CA TYR A 179 8.00 -3.52 5.40
C TYR A 179 6.94 -4.45 4.80
N THR A 180 5.72 -4.30 5.30
CA THR A 180 4.50 -4.80 4.67
C THR A 180 3.54 -3.64 4.54
N LEU A 181 3.04 -3.44 3.32
CA LEU A 181 2.11 -2.41 2.91
C LEU A 181 0.85 -3.12 2.41
N ASP A 182 -0.28 -2.85 3.05
CA ASP A 182 -1.60 -3.32 2.66
C ASP A 182 -2.35 -2.15 2.04
N VAL A 183 -2.78 -2.32 0.78
CA VAL A 183 -3.53 -1.36 -0.02
C VAL A 183 -4.91 -1.95 -0.26
N ARG A 184 -5.97 -1.29 0.22
CA ARG A 184 -7.36 -1.72 0.03
C ARG A 184 -8.16 -0.67 -0.67
N TYR A 185 -8.75 -1.07 -1.79
CA TYR A 185 -9.76 -0.33 -2.49
C TYR A 185 -11.10 -0.82 -1.99
N SER A 186 -11.99 0.11 -1.64
CA SER A 186 -13.34 -0.20 -1.15
C SER A 186 -14.35 0.56 -1.99
N GLN A 187 -14.79 -0.11 -3.04
CA GLN A 187 -15.79 0.38 -3.99
C GLN A 187 -15.49 1.79 -4.52
N ILE A 188 -14.27 2.03 -4.99
CA ILE A 188 -13.90 3.32 -5.56
C ILE A 188 -14.61 3.47 -6.90
N VAL A 189 -15.49 4.46 -6.97
CA VAL A 189 -16.28 4.74 -8.18
C VAL A 189 -15.44 5.60 -9.10
N ILE A 190 -15.32 5.19 -10.36
CA ILE A 190 -14.57 5.90 -11.40
C ILE A 190 -15.55 6.58 -12.35
N ALA A 191 -15.34 7.87 -12.59
CA ALA A 191 -16.02 8.63 -13.62
C ALA A 191 -15.02 9.51 -14.36
N SER A 192 -14.94 9.35 -15.69
CA SER A 192 -13.98 10.05 -16.54
C SER A 192 -12.53 9.93 -16.02
N ASP A 193 -12.11 8.69 -15.74
CA ASP A 193 -10.78 8.33 -15.22
C ASP A 193 -10.41 8.95 -13.86
N CYS A 194 -11.42 9.39 -13.10
CA CYS A 194 -11.22 9.97 -11.78
C CYS A 194 -12.06 9.27 -10.71
N ALA A 195 -11.48 9.11 -9.52
CA ALA A 195 -12.19 8.63 -8.34
C ALA A 195 -13.20 9.69 -7.85
N VAL A 196 -14.48 9.33 -7.81
CA VAL A 196 -15.61 10.19 -7.41
C VAL A 196 -16.46 9.59 -6.29
N GLY A 197 -15.94 8.58 -5.60
CA GLY A 197 -16.61 7.91 -4.49
C GLY A 197 -15.83 6.70 -4.00
N GLY A 198 -16.26 6.11 -2.88
CA GLY A 198 -15.58 5.00 -2.23
C GLY A 198 -14.39 5.43 -1.38
N SER A 199 -13.60 4.45 -0.93
CA SER A 199 -12.45 4.72 -0.07
C SER A 199 -11.23 3.87 -0.40
N LEU A 200 -10.06 4.44 -0.12
CA LEU A 200 -8.76 3.80 -0.18
C LEU A 200 -8.21 3.73 1.24
N ARG A 201 -7.81 2.55 1.68
CA ARG A 201 -7.09 2.36 2.95
C ARG A 201 -5.69 1.84 2.66
N LEU A 202 -4.70 2.49 3.28
CA LEU A 202 -3.30 2.11 3.24
C LEU A 202 -2.85 1.82 4.65
N GLU A 203 -2.17 0.71 4.86
CA GLU A 203 -1.58 0.36 6.15
C GLU A 203 -0.17 -0.15 5.92
N VAL A 204 0.82 0.51 6.52
CA VAL A 204 2.22 0.07 6.46
C VAL A 204 2.69 -0.32 7.85
N ASN A 205 3.39 -1.44 7.91
CA ASN A 205 4.13 -1.90 9.07
C ASN A 205 5.59 -2.06 8.64
N THR A 206 6.50 -1.37 9.31
CA THR A 206 7.93 -1.42 9.00
C THR A 206 8.71 -1.90 10.19
N LYS A 207 9.83 -2.55 9.89
CA LYS A 207 10.76 -3.06 10.89
C LYS A 207 12.17 -2.79 10.41
N VAL A 208 12.95 -2.07 11.21
CA VAL A 208 14.38 -1.84 10.98
C VAL A 208 15.16 -2.47 12.13
N SER A 209 16.16 -3.29 11.78
CA SER A 209 17.08 -3.94 12.70
C SER A 209 18.52 -3.67 12.25
N GLY A 210 19.30 -3.00 13.10
CA GLY A 210 20.69 -2.66 12.84
C GLY A 210 21.30 -1.88 14.01
N THR A 211 22.63 -1.81 14.10
CA THR A 211 23.34 -1.24 15.25
C THR A 211 23.58 0.27 15.18
N SER A 212 23.26 0.93 14.06
CA SER A 212 23.70 2.31 13.78
C SER A 212 22.60 3.29 13.34
N ILE A 213 21.41 2.81 12.98
CA ILE A 213 20.26 3.64 12.57
C ILE A 213 19.07 3.11 13.37
N SER A 214 18.35 4.00 14.05
CA SER A 214 17.30 3.71 15.03
C SER A 214 16.61 2.34 14.85
N THR A 215 16.79 1.43 15.82
CA THR A 215 16.01 0.20 15.88
C THR A 215 14.57 0.53 16.23
N GLY A 216 13.62 0.00 15.47
CA GLY A 216 12.22 0.27 15.73
C GLY A 216 11.29 -0.36 14.71
N ALA A 217 10.09 -0.69 15.18
CA ALA A 217 8.95 -0.93 14.33
C ALA A 217 8.10 0.34 14.28
N THR A 218 7.69 0.75 13.09
CA THR A 218 6.74 1.86 12.92
C THR A 218 5.53 1.37 12.12
N SER A 219 4.36 1.87 12.47
CA SER A 219 3.14 1.67 11.69
C SER A 219 2.56 3.01 11.28
N ALA A 220 1.85 3.00 10.15
CA ALA A 220 0.94 4.07 9.79
C ALA A 220 -0.23 3.54 9.01
N THR A 221 -1.40 4.09 9.30
CA THR A 221 -2.63 3.90 8.54
C THR A 221 -3.02 5.23 7.91
N VAL A 222 -3.35 5.24 6.62
CA VAL A 222 -4.00 6.34 5.92
C VAL A 222 -5.31 5.84 5.32
N ILE A 223 -6.38 6.62 5.48
CA ILE A 223 -7.68 6.38 4.83
C ILE A 223 -7.99 7.61 4.00
N VAL A 224 -8.26 7.43 2.72
CA VAL A 224 -8.73 8.46 1.79
C VAL A 224 -10.19 8.14 1.46
N ASP A 225 -11.08 9.07 1.74
CA ASP A 225 -12.49 8.98 1.33
C ASP A 225 -12.68 9.94 0.13
N PHE A 226 -13.03 9.40 -1.04
CA PHE A 226 -13.23 10.19 -2.25
C PHE A 226 -14.63 10.81 -2.27
N GLY A 227 -14.70 12.08 -2.67
CA GLY A 227 -15.92 12.85 -2.78
C GLY A 227 -16.53 12.81 -4.18
N PRO A 228 -17.74 13.36 -4.37
CA PRO A 228 -18.51 13.24 -5.63
C PRO A 228 -17.91 14.01 -6.82
N ASN A 229 -16.94 14.88 -6.57
CA ASN A 229 -16.25 15.66 -7.61
C ASN A 229 -14.81 15.16 -7.73
N CYS A 230 -14.28 15.14 -8.95
CA CYS A 230 -12.90 14.75 -9.17
C CYS A 230 -11.93 15.59 -8.30
N GLY A 231 -11.02 14.92 -7.60
CA GLY A 231 -10.05 15.55 -6.68
C GLY A 231 -10.63 15.97 -5.33
N ALA A 232 -11.94 15.89 -5.11
CA ALA A 232 -12.51 16.07 -3.78
C ALA A 232 -12.22 14.82 -2.95
N MET A 233 -11.60 15.01 -1.78
CA MET A 233 -11.31 13.91 -0.86
C MET A 233 -11.09 14.43 0.57
N THR A 234 -11.32 13.55 1.54
CA THR A 234 -10.88 13.74 2.92
C THR A 234 -9.88 12.66 3.30
N MET A 235 -9.00 12.96 4.25
CA MET A 235 -7.99 12.00 4.70
C MET A 235 -8.00 11.85 6.21
N LYS A 236 -7.83 10.61 6.66
CA LYS A 236 -7.64 10.25 8.06
C LYS A 236 -6.34 9.47 8.20
N GLY A 237 -5.69 9.61 9.34
CA GLY A 237 -4.51 8.81 9.61
C GLY A 237 -4.21 8.62 11.08
N GLY A 238 -3.38 7.62 11.37
CA GLY A 238 -2.92 7.28 12.71
C GLY A 238 -1.98 6.07 12.70
N LYS A 239 -1.82 5.42 13.86
CA LYS A 239 -0.96 4.23 14.03
C LYS A 239 -1.77 2.95 13.98
#